data_AF-A0A7S4WK82-F1
#
_entry.id   AF-A0A7S4WK82-F1
#
_cell.length_a   1.000
_cell.length_b   1.000
_cell.length_c   1.000
_cell.angle_alpha   90.00
_cell.angle_beta   90.00
_cell.angle_gamma   90.00
#
_symmetry.space_group_name_H-M   'P 1'
#
loop_
_entity.id
_entity.type
_entity.pdbx_description
1 polymer ?
#
loop_
_entity_poly.entity_id
_entity_poly.type
_entity_poly.pdbx_seq_one_letter_code
_entity_poly.pdbx_strand_id
1 'polypeptide(L)'
;GLSLGEYTALCAAGVLSFEDGLKIVKVRGEAMQEAASVSKQLMLSVAGLEKPKLQELCGEAAKKEGSGAVCQIANELFPKGFSVAGTEKSILALKELADKAGALQAKVLKTSGAFHTPLMQPAQDKLSQALQEVLPNMKPPRHTVWMNASAQPMRPGTDPAEIVELLKRQLTNPVLWEPSMKALLDEGITQFYEVGPQKQIKAMMKRIDANAWKAMKNIDV
;
A
#
# COMPACT_ATOMS: atom_id res chain seq x y z
N GLY A 1 -9.54 0.08 1.08
CA GLY A 1 -9.05 0.24 -0.30
C GLY A 1 -7.55 0.06 -0.34
N LEU A 2 -6.94 -0.02 -1.53
CA LEU A 2 -5.50 -0.26 -1.70
C LEU A 2 -4.75 1.08 -1.84
N SER A 3 -3.79 1.36 -0.94
CA SER A 3 -3.00 2.59 -0.88
C SER A 3 -3.89 3.84 -0.92
N LEU A 4 -3.92 4.57 -2.04
CA LEU A 4 -4.79 5.73 -2.24
C LEU A 4 -6.28 5.40 -2.03
N GLY A 5 -6.71 4.19 -2.38
CA GLY A 5 -8.09 3.75 -2.21
C GLY A 5 -8.53 3.65 -0.74
N GLU A 6 -7.62 3.79 0.23
CA GLU A 6 -7.95 3.90 1.64
C GLU A 6 -8.72 5.20 1.95
N TYR A 7 -8.37 6.32 1.31
CA TYR A 7 -9.09 7.58 1.44
C TYR A 7 -10.50 7.48 0.85
N THR A 8 -10.65 6.83 -0.30
CA THR A 8 -11.98 6.55 -0.89
C THR A 8 -12.84 5.70 0.04
N ALA A 9 -12.25 4.68 0.68
CA ALA A 9 -12.95 3.84 1.64
C ALA A 9 -13.39 4.63 2.89
N LEU A 10 -12.55 5.55 3.37
CA LEU A 10 -12.87 6.44 4.49
C LEU A 10 -14.00 7.42 4.15
N CYS A 11 -14.02 7.97 2.93
CA CYS A 11 -15.15 8.77 2.46
C CYS A 11 -16.45 7.93 2.41
N ALA A 12 -16.39 6.72 1.85
CA ALA A 12 -17.54 5.82 1.81
C ALA A 12 -18.06 5.43 3.21
N ALA A 13 -17.15 5.21 4.16
CA ALA A 13 -17.48 4.95 5.55
C ALA A 13 -18.02 6.18 6.30
N GLY A 14 -17.96 7.37 5.69
CA GLY A 14 -18.42 8.63 6.29
C GLY A 14 -17.43 9.27 7.27
N VAL A 15 -16.17 8.83 7.27
CA VAL A 15 -15.10 9.42 8.09
C VAL A 15 -14.70 10.78 7.53
N LEU A 16 -14.60 10.88 6.21
CA LEU A 16 -14.24 12.09 5.47
C LEU A 16 -15.40 12.56 4.60
N SER A 17 -15.55 13.88 4.46
CA SER A 17 -16.31 14.46 3.34
C SER A 17 -15.57 14.20 2.03
N PHE A 18 -16.27 14.28 0.90
CA PHE A 18 -15.63 14.14 -0.41
C PHE A 18 -14.58 15.25 -0.61
N GLU A 19 -14.93 16.48 -0.25
CA GLU A 19 -14.09 17.67 -0.41
C GLU A 19 -12.82 17.57 0.43
N ASP A 20 -12.92 17.17 1.70
CA ASP A 20 -11.74 17.03 2.55
C ASP A 20 -10.89 15.82 2.14
N GLY A 21 -11.54 14.71 1.76
CA GLY A 21 -10.84 13.57 1.17
C GLY A 21 -10.03 13.96 -0.07
N LEU A 22 -10.62 14.75 -0.98
CA LEU A 22 -9.95 15.24 -2.18
C LEU A 22 -8.78 16.18 -1.87
N LYS A 23 -8.94 17.10 -0.92
CA LYS A 23 -7.86 17.99 -0.45
C LYS A 23 -6.68 17.19 0.10
N ILE A 24 -6.94 16.21 0.97
CA ILE A 24 -5.90 15.36 1.56
C ILE A 24 -5.19 14.54 0.47
N VAL A 25 -5.96 13.95 -0.45
CA VAL A 25 -5.41 13.17 -1.58
C VAL A 25 -4.53 14.03 -2.48
N LYS A 26 -4.92 15.29 -2.74
CA LYS A 26 -4.10 16.24 -3.49
C LYS A 26 -2.76 16.46 -2.79
N VAL A 27 -2.78 16.83 -1.51
CA VAL A 27 -1.55 17.06 -0.71
C VAL A 27 -0.67 15.82 -0.72
N ARG A 28 -1.27 14.63 -0.51
CA ARG A 28 -0.56 13.35 -0.54
C ARG A 28 0.14 13.13 -1.89
N GLY A 29 -0.58 13.33 -3.00
CA GLY A 29 -0.05 13.12 -4.35
C GLY A 29 1.10 14.06 -4.67
N GLU A 30 0.92 15.35 -4.42
CA GLU A 30 1.94 16.38 -4.63
C GLU A 30 3.19 16.12 -3.78
N ALA A 31 3.02 15.82 -2.50
CA ALA A 31 4.11 15.57 -1.58
C ALA A 31 4.89 14.29 -1.91
N MET A 32 4.21 13.22 -2.32
CA MET A 32 4.86 11.99 -2.78
C MET A 32 5.65 12.20 -4.07
N GLN A 33 5.11 13.01 -5.00
CA GLN A 33 5.81 13.34 -6.24
C GLN A 33 7.07 14.18 -5.96
N GLU A 34 7.00 15.13 -5.04
CA GLU A 34 8.16 15.92 -4.61
C GLU A 34 9.23 15.05 -3.95
N ALA A 35 8.85 14.19 -3.00
CA ALA A 35 9.77 13.25 -2.35
C ALA A 35 10.43 12.30 -3.35
N ALA A 36 9.70 11.86 -4.38
CA ALA A 36 10.23 11.04 -5.45
C ALA A 36 11.21 11.78 -6.38
N SER A 37 11.16 13.11 -6.42
CA SER A 37 12.00 13.93 -7.31
C SER A 37 13.38 14.24 -6.71
N VAL A 38 13.56 14.02 -5.41
CA VAL A 38 14.82 14.29 -4.68
C VAL A 38 15.96 13.38 -5.15
N SER A 39 15.65 12.15 -5.56
CA SER A 39 16.64 11.17 -5.98
C SER A 39 16.01 10.13 -6.91
N LYS A 40 16.84 9.36 -7.63
CA LYS A 40 16.33 8.26 -8.45
C LYS A 40 15.85 7.11 -7.59
N GLN A 41 14.58 6.76 -7.76
CA GLN A 41 13.87 5.76 -6.97
C GLN A 41 13.07 4.85 -7.89
N LEU A 42 12.90 3.59 -7.50
CA LEU A 42 12.16 2.60 -8.29
C LEU A 42 11.24 1.75 -7.42
N MET A 43 10.25 1.15 -8.07
CA MET A 43 9.50 0.02 -7.54
C MET A 43 9.65 -1.20 -8.47
N LEU A 44 9.67 -2.39 -7.88
CA LEU A 44 9.84 -3.68 -8.52
C LEU A 44 8.70 -4.60 -8.10
N SER A 45 7.92 -5.10 -9.05
CA SER A 45 6.98 -6.20 -8.79
C SER A 45 7.73 -7.53 -8.79
N VAL A 46 7.61 -8.27 -7.70
CA VAL A 46 8.25 -9.56 -7.47
C VAL A 46 7.19 -10.62 -7.22
N ALA A 47 7.26 -11.75 -7.92
CA ALA A 47 6.39 -12.90 -7.69
C ALA A 47 7.20 -14.20 -7.62
N GLY A 48 6.74 -15.13 -6.78
CA GLY A 48 7.27 -16.51 -6.69
C GLY A 48 8.25 -16.76 -5.54
N LEU A 49 8.69 -15.72 -4.83
CA LEU A 49 9.56 -15.87 -3.66
C LEU A 49 8.76 -15.81 -2.35
N GLU A 50 9.24 -16.50 -1.32
CA GLU A 50 8.70 -16.36 0.04
C GLU A 50 9.13 -15.03 0.67
N LYS A 51 8.28 -14.47 1.54
CA LYS A 51 8.54 -13.19 2.21
C LYS A 51 9.90 -13.15 2.94
N PRO A 52 10.29 -14.15 3.77
CA PRO A 52 11.59 -14.11 4.44
C PRO A 52 12.76 -14.08 3.46
N LYS A 53 12.68 -14.86 2.37
CA LYS A 53 13.72 -14.86 1.35
C LYS A 53 13.79 -13.52 0.62
N LEU A 54 12.64 -12.92 0.28
CA LEU A 54 12.63 -11.61 -0.35
C LEU A 54 13.20 -10.53 0.57
N GLN A 55 12.91 -10.57 1.87
CA GLN A 55 13.48 -9.64 2.86
C GLN A 55 15.00 -9.78 2.98
N GLU A 56 15.52 -11.01 2.99
CA GLU A 56 16.96 -11.29 2.94
C GLU A 56 17.61 -10.63 1.71
N LEU A 57 17.05 -10.87 0.52
CA LEU A 57 17.56 -10.30 -0.74
C LEU A 57 17.48 -8.77 -0.79
N CYS A 58 16.44 -8.16 -0.20
CA CYS A 58 16.35 -6.71 -0.06
C CYS A 58 17.50 -6.17 0.80
N GLY A 59 17.80 -6.85 1.92
CA GLY A 59 18.93 -6.51 2.79
C GLY A 59 20.28 -6.63 2.07
N GLU A 60 20.47 -7.68 1.28
CA GLU A 60 21.68 -7.83 0.44
C GLU A 60 21.80 -6.73 -0.61
N ALA A 61 20.70 -6.39 -1.29
CA ALA A 61 20.68 -5.35 -2.31
C ALA A 61 21.03 -3.97 -1.73
N ALA A 62 20.44 -3.61 -0.58
CA ALA A 62 20.77 -2.36 0.11
C ALA A 62 22.22 -2.33 0.60
N LYS A 63 22.73 -3.43 1.17
CA LYS A 63 24.13 -3.53 1.61
C LYS A 63 25.13 -3.33 0.47
N LYS A 64 24.81 -3.80 -0.74
CA LYS A 64 25.67 -3.60 -1.93
C LYS A 64 25.80 -2.13 -2.34
N GLU A 65 24.76 -1.32 -2.14
CA GLU A 65 24.81 0.11 -2.43
C GLU A 65 25.49 0.90 -1.30
N GLY A 66 25.23 0.55 -0.04
CA GLY A 66 25.88 1.15 1.12
C GLY A 66 25.03 2.21 1.84
N SER A 67 25.66 3.26 2.33
CA SER A 67 25.00 4.28 3.15
C SER A 67 23.89 5.01 2.38
N GLY A 68 22.72 5.16 3.01
CA GLY A 68 21.54 5.79 2.41
C GLY A 68 20.75 4.91 1.43
N ALA A 69 21.16 3.66 1.23
CA ALA A 69 20.43 2.70 0.41
C ALA A 69 19.10 2.30 1.06
N VAL A 70 18.06 2.20 0.23
CA VAL A 70 16.75 1.70 0.66
C VAL A 70 16.33 0.59 -0.28
N CYS A 71 15.92 -0.54 0.27
CA CYS A 71 15.29 -1.63 -0.45
C CYS A 71 14.36 -2.35 0.52
N GLN A 72 13.04 -2.22 0.34
CA GLN A 72 12.09 -2.87 1.22
C GLN A 72 10.81 -3.26 0.52
N ILE A 73 10.14 -4.29 1.05
CA ILE A 73 8.78 -4.64 0.62
C ILE A 73 7.88 -3.42 0.89
N ALA A 74 7.25 -2.93 -0.17
CA ALA A 74 6.35 -1.78 -0.15
C ALA A 74 4.87 -2.21 -0.16
N ASN A 75 4.57 -3.37 -0.76
CA ASN A 75 3.21 -3.92 -0.77
C ASN A 75 3.28 -5.45 -0.65
N GLU A 76 2.49 -6.02 0.26
CA GLU A 76 2.20 -7.45 0.39
C GLU A 76 0.85 -7.70 -0.28
N LEU A 77 0.86 -8.17 -1.53
CA LEU A 77 -0.31 -8.12 -2.41
C LEU A 77 -1.09 -9.43 -2.46
N PHE A 78 -0.40 -10.56 -2.48
CA PHE A 78 -0.98 -11.91 -2.51
C PHE A 78 0.13 -12.93 -2.16
N PRO A 79 -0.19 -14.22 -1.89
CA PRO A 79 0.81 -15.22 -1.57
C PRO A 79 1.97 -15.24 -2.59
N LYS A 80 3.19 -15.02 -2.08
CA LYS A 80 4.42 -14.89 -2.88
C LYS A 80 4.37 -13.77 -3.92
N GLY A 81 3.63 -12.71 -3.66
CA GLY A 81 3.38 -11.59 -4.56
C GLY A 81 3.56 -10.26 -3.86
N PHE A 82 4.59 -9.54 -4.25
CA PHE A 82 5.02 -8.32 -3.59
C PHE A 82 5.31 -7.22 -4.60
N SER A 83 5.33 -5.99 -4.12
CA SER A 83 6.20 -4.98 -4.71
C SER A 83 7.26 -4.58 -3.70
N VAL A 84 8.47 -4.38 -4.16
CA VAL A 84 9.58 -3.83 -3.41
C VAL A 84 9.88 -2.43 -3.95
N ALA A 85 10.28 -1.51 -3.10
CA ALA A 85 10.61 -0.15 -3.49
C ALA A 85 11.86 0.34 -2.77
N GLY A 86 12.55 1.30 -3.39
CA GLY A 86 13.83 1.77 -2.87
C GLY A 86 14.61 2.68 -3.82
N THR A 87 15.88 2.89 -3.48
CA THR A 87 16.84 3.57 -4.34
C THR A 87 17.04 2.79 -5.64
N GLU A 88 17.26 3.51 -6.75
CA GLU A 88 17.37 2.88 -8.08
C GLU A 88 18.40 1.74 -8.11
N LYS A 89 19.60 1.97 -7.56
CA LYS A 89 20.68 0.98 -7.55
C LYS A 89 20.30 -0.27 -6.75
N SER A 90 19.77 -0.10 -5.54
CA SER A 90 19.29 -1.21 -4.72
C SER A 90 18.20 -2.02 -5.42
N ILE A 91 17.24 -1.37 -6.09
CA ILE A 91 16.16 -2.08 -6.77
C ILE A 91 16.66 -2.85 -8.00
N LEU A 92 17.60 -2.30 -8.76
CA LEU A 92 18.22 -3.02 -9.88
C LEU A 92 19.05 -4.21 -9.39
N ALA A 93 19.80 -4.05 -8.30
CA ALA A 93 20.53 -5.16 -7.67
C ALA A 93 19.58 -6.25 -7.15
N LEU A 94 18.47 -5.86 -6.52
CA LEU A 94 17.43 -6.80 -6.08
C LEU A 94 16.83 -7.56 -7.26
N LYS A 95 16.57 -6.89 -8.39
CA LYS A 95 16.02 -7.56 -9.57
C LYS A 95 16.90 -8.74 -9.98
N GLU A 96 18.21 -8.53 -10.10
CA GLU A 96 19.15 -9.60 -10.45
C GLU A 96 19.21 -10.71 -9.39
N LEU A 97 19.18 -10.34 -8.11
CA LEU A 97 19.17 -11.29 -7.00
C LEU A 97 17.90 -12.15 -6.99
N ALA A 98 16.74 -11.54 -7.23
CA ALA A 98 15.46 -12.21 -7.29
C ALA A 98 15.39 -13.19 -8.49
N ASP A 99 15.86 -12.77 -9.66
CA ASP A 99 15.94 -13.63 -10.86
C ASP A 99 16.83 -14.86 -10.57
N LYS A 100 18.02 -14.66 -9.95
CA LYS A 100 18.92 -15.75 -9.56
C LYS A 100 18.34 -16.67 -8.48
N ALA A 101 17.51 -16.13 -7.59
CA ALA A 101 16.83 -16.89 -6.53
C ALA A 101 15.58 -17.64 -7.02
N GLY A 102 15.27 -17.60 -8.31
CA GLY A 102 14.14 -18.34 -8.89
C GLY A 102 12.80 -17.63 -8.74
N ALA A 103 12.77 -16.30 -8.67
CA ALA A 103 11.53 -15.55 -8.80
C ALA A 103 10.84 -15.89 -10.13
N LEU A 104 9.53 -16.12 -10.10
CA LEU A 104 8.72 -16.31 -11.31
C LEU A 104 8.65 -15.02 -12.13
N GLN A 105 8.77 -13.86 -11.46
CA GLN A 105 8.76 -12.55 -12.08
C GLN A 105 9.53 -11.56 -11.19
N ALA A 106 10.39 -10.74 -11.81
CA ALA A 106 10.92 -9.50 -11.24
C ALA A 106 10.88 -8.38 -12.29
N LYS A 107 9.92 -7.45 -12.18
CA LYS A 107 9.65 -6.43 -13.20
C LYS A 107 9.60 -5.02 -12.60
N VAL A 108 10.39 -4.11 -13.14
CA VAL A 108 10.35 -2.69 -12.75
C VAL A 108 9.00 -2.09 -13.13
N LEU A 109 8.39 -1.39 -12.19
CA LEU A 109 7.09 -0.74 -12.35
C LEU A 109 7.26 0.68 -12.92
N LYS A 110 6.28 1.11 -13.71
CA LYS A 110 6.18 2.50 -14.17
C LYS A 110 5.52 3.36 -13.09
N THR A 111 6.26 3.65 -12.03
CA THR A 111 5.84 4.55 -10.94
C THR A 111 6.79 5.74 -10.85
N SER A 112 6.34 6.86 -10.28
CA SER A 112 7.16 8.06 -10.18
C SER A 112 8.19 8.01 -9.04
N GLY A 113 8.05 7.12 -8.06
CA GLY A 113 9.00 6.96 -6.96
C GLY A 113 8.84 5.67 -6.16
N ALA A 114 9.57 5.57 -5.05
CA ALA A 114 9.59 4.42 -4.15
C ALA A 114 8.56 4.56 -3.00
N PHE A 115 7.29 4.42 -3.34
CA PHE A 115 6.19 4.57 -2.38
C PHE A 115 6.20 3.49 -1.30
N HIS A 116 5.61 3.81 -0.12
CA HIS A 116 5.53 2.88 1.01
C HIS A 116 6.91 2.48 1.55
N THR A 117 7.83 3.44 1.56
CA THR A 117 9.20 3.31 2.08
C THR A 117 9.64 4.53 2.88
N PRO A 118 10.70 4.43 3.70
CA PRO A 118 11.29 5.58 4.40
C PRO A 118 11.66 6.76 3.50
N LEU A 119 11.86 6.54 2.19
CA LEU A 119 12.11 7.63 1.23
C LEU A 119 10.92 8.60 1.11
N MET A 120 9.73 8.18 1.56
CA MET A 120 8.52 9.01 1.60
C MET A 120 8.37 9.81 2.90
N GLN A 121 9.37 9.84 3.79
CA GLN A 121 9.30 10.61 5.04
C GLN A 121 8.92 12.08 4.83
N PRO A 122 9.51 12.82 3.85
CA PRO A 122 9.10 14.21 3.60
C PRO A 122 7.62 14.34 3.19
N ALA A 123 7.08 13.33 2.51
CA ALA A 123 5.67 13.29 2.12
C ALA A 123 4.76 12.98 3.31
N GLN A 124 5.19 12.09 4.20
CA GLN A 124 4.50 11.81 5.46
C GLN A 124 4.37 13.06 6.32
N ASP A 125 5.40 13.90 6.40
CA ASP A 125 5.37 15.11 7.23
C ASP A 125 4.30 16.10 6.73
N LYS A 126 4.24 16.36 5.42
CA LYS A 126 3.22 17.23 4.79
C LYS A 126 1.81 16.64 4.93
N LEU A 127 1.66 15.34 4.70
CA LEU A 127 0.38 14.66 4.88
C LEU A 127 -0.08 14.71 6.34
N SER A 128 0.85 14.56 7.29
CA SER A 128 0.53 14.59 8.71
C SER A 128 -0.09 15.92 9.11
N GLN A 129 0.44 17.04 8.61
CA GLN A 129 -0.13 18.36 8.83
C GLN A 129 -1.55 18.47 8.26
N ALA A 130 -1.75 18.11 7.00
CA ALA A 130 -3.07 18.14 6.35
C ALA A 130 -4.12 17.25 7.06
N LEU A 131 -3.71 16.07 7.54
CA LEU A 131 -4.59 15.18 8.31
C LEU A 131 -4.99 15.78 9.66
N GLN A 132 -4.08 16.50 10.33
CA GLN A 132 -4.38 17.16 11.60
C GLN A 132 -5.32 18.35 11.42
N GLU A 133 -5.17 19.11 10.34
CA GLU A 133 -6.08 20.21 9.99
C GLU A 133 -7.50 19.72 9.73
N VAL A 134 -7.66 18.54 9.12
CA VAL A 134 -8.97 17.96 8.80
C VAL A 134 -9.55 17.15 9.96
N LEU A 135 -8.74 16.68 10.91
CA LEU A 135 -9.18 15.82 12.02
C LEU A 135 -10.44 16.33 12.75
N PRO A 136 -10.61 17.64 13.07
CA PRO A 136 -11.84 18.15 13.70
C PRO A 136 -13.12 17.93 12.88
N ASN A 137 -13.00 17.77 11.56
CA ASN A 137 -14.14 17.52 10.66
C ASN A 137 -14.42 16.02 10.46
N MET A 138 -13.50 15.15 10.89
CA MET A 138 -13.66 13.71 10.72
C MET A 138 -14.70 13.15 11.69
N LYS A 139 -15.42 12.12 11.24
CA LYS A 139 -16.41 11.42 12.04
C LYS A 139 -15.98 9.97 12.27
N PRO A 140 -16.40 9.32 13.37
CA PRO A 140 -16.24 7.89 13.52
C PRO A 140 -16.81 7.15 12.30
N PRO A 141 -16.15 6.08 11.82
CA PRO A 141 -16.62 5.34 10.66
C PRO A 141 -18.01 4.74 10.93
N ARG A 142 -18.87 4.71 9.91
CA ARG A 142 -20.17 4.01 9.97
C ARG A 142 -20.09 2.53 9.60
N HIS A 143 -19.02 2.17 8.90
CA HIS A 143 -18.72 0.81 8.46
C HIS A 143 -17.26 0.49 8.76
N THR A 144 -16.95 -0.79 9.01
CA THR A 144 -15.57 -1.20 9.28
C THR A 144 -14.64 -0.85 8.12
N VAL A 145 -13.52 -0.20 8.42
CA VAL A 145 -12.46 0.12 7.44
C VAL A 145 -11.19 -0.64 7.80
N TRP A 146 -10.65 -1.41 6.85
CA TRP A 146 -9.40 -2.14 7.03
C TRP A 146 -8.21 -1.29 6.63
N MET A 147 -7.28 -1.09 7.57
CA MET A 147 -6.16 -0.16 7.42
C MET A 147 -4.92 -0.87 6.88
N ASN A 148 -4.30 -0.28 5.87
CA ASN A 148 -3.21 -0.84 5.07
C ASN A 148 -1.93 -0.99 5.89
N ALA A 149 -1.67 -0.09 6.83
CA ALA A 149 -0.46 -0.09 7.64
C ALA A 149 -0.45 -1.16 8.76
N SER A 150 -1.63 -1.65 9.17
CA SER A 150 -1.77 -2.61 10.28
C SER A 150 -2.46 -3.91 9.89
N ALA A 151 -3.15 -3.94 8.74
CA ALA A 151 -4.12 -4.98 8.39
C ALA A 151 -5.16 -5.23 9.48
N GLN A 152 -5.53 -4.19 10.25
CA GLN A 152 -6.52 -4.28 11.32
C GLN A 152 -7.79 -3.48 10.97
N PRO A 153 -8.96 -3.92 11.47
CA PRO A 153 -10.21 -3.21 11.27
C PRO A 153 -10.34 -2.00 12.21
N MET A 154 -10.71 -0.85 11.66
CA MET A 154 -11.28 0.28 12.39
C MET A 154 -12.79 0.11 12.37
N ARG A 155 -13.37 -0.31 13.49
CA ARG A 155 -14.79 -0.67 13.59
C ARG A 155 -15.67 0.58 13.74
N PRO A 156 -16.99 0.46 13.51
CA PRO A 156 -17.89 1.58 13.73
C PRO A 156 -17.73 2.18 15.14
N GLY A 157 -17.65 3.50 15.21
CA GLY A 157 -17.43 4.22 16.48
C GLY A 157 -15.96 4.42 16.89
N THR A 158 -14.98 3.86 16.17
CA THR A 158 -13.55 4.14 16.40
C THR A 158 -13.26 5.64 16.32
N ASP A 159 -12.40 6.14 17.21
CA ASP A 159 -11.94 7.53 17.21
C ASP A 159 -11.17 7.83 15.91
N PRO A 160 -11.56 8.87 15.14
CA PRO A 160 -10.81 9.31 13.96
C PRO A 160 -9.32 9.59 14.20
N ALA A 161 -8.91 9.94 15.43
CA ALA A 161 -7.51 10.14 15.76
C ALA A 161 -6.68 8.85 15.54
N GLU A 162 -7.23 7.67 15.84
CA GLU A 162 -6.57 6.38 15.59
C GLU A 162 -6.38 6.12 14.09
N ILE A 163 -7.37 6.50 13.29
CA ILE A 163 -7.32 6.38 11.82
C ILE A 163 -6.22 7.28 11.27
N VAL A 164 -6.12 8.52 11.76
CA VAL A 164 -5.10 9.49 11.35
C VAL A 164 -3.69 8.95 11.60
N GLU A 165 -3.42 8.34 12.75
CA GLU A 165 -2.11 7.75 13.03
C GLU A 165 -1.72 6.64 12.04
N LEU A 166 -2.69 5.81 11.64
CA LEU A 166 -2.46 4.77 10.63
C LEU A 166 -2.26 5.34 9.22
N LEU A 167 -3.01 6.39 8.84
CA LEU A 167 -2.85 7.07 7.56
C LEU A 167 -1.48 7.74 7.43
N LYS A 168 -0.99 8.38 8.50
CA LYS A 168 0.38 8.92 8.53
C LYS A 168 1.39 7.82 8.25
N ARG A 169 1.31 6.72 9.01
CA ARG A 169 2.24 5.57 8.89
C ARG A 169 2.18 4.92 7.51
N GLN A 170 1.03 4.91 6.84
CA GLN A 170 0.83 4.27 5.54
C GLN A 170 1.86 4.68 4.48
N LEU A 171 2.33 5.93 4.47
CA LEU A 171 3.23 6.43 3.42
C LEU A 171 4.64 5.84 3.48
N THR A 172 5.11 5.49 4.67
CA THR A 172 6.49 5.02 4.91
C THR A 172 6.56 3.54 5.27
N ASN A 173 5.41 2.89 5.44
CA ASN A 173 5.30 1.48 5.81
C ASN A 173 4.63 0.65 4.70
N PRO A 174 4.86 -0.67 4.67
CA PRO A 174 4.28 -1.54 3.66
C PRO A 174 2.75 -1.55 3.71
N VAL A 175 2.11 -1.65 2.55
CA VAL A 175 0.68 -1.93 2.43
C VAL A 175 0.44 -3.43 2.62
N LEU A 176 -0.24 -3.79 3.71
CA LEU A 176 -0.57 -5.15 4.10
C LEU A 176 -1.89 -5.62 3.47
N TRP A 177 -1.95 -5.69 2.14
CA TRP A 177 -3.17 -6.04 1.40
C TRP A 177 -3.55 -7.51 1.56
N GLU A 178 -2.64 -8.45 1.30
CA GLU A 178 -2.89 -9.87 1.49
C GLU A 178 -3.32 -10.19 2.94
N PRO A 179 -2.61 -9.73 3.99
CA PRO A 179 -3.07 -9.90 5.36
C PRO A 179 -4.48 -9.35 5.61
N SER A 180 -4.81 -8.17 5.08
CA SER A 180 -6.15 -7.58 5.23
C SER A 180 -7.23 -8.44 4.56
N MET A 181 -6.97 -8.96 3.37
CA MET A 181 -7.94 -9.81 2.66
C MET A 181 -8.12 -11.16 3.35
N LYS A 182 -7.05 -11.77 3.86
CA LYS A 182 -7.13 -13.01 4.64
C LYS A 182 -7.97 -12.81 5.91
N ALA A 183 -7.71 -11.74 6.64
CA ALA A 183 -8.46 -11.44 7.86
C ALA A 183 -9.97 -11.18 7.58
N LEU A 184 -10.30 -10.53 6.45
CA LEU A 184 -11.70 -10.40 5.99
C LEU A 184 -12.36 -11.76 5.71
N LEU A 185 -11.63 -12.68 5.06
CA LEU A 185 -12.12 -14.03 4.79
C LEU A 185 -12.30 -14.83 6.08
N ASP A 186 -11.38 -14.68 7.03
CA ASP A 186 -11.44 -15.30 8.36
C ASP A 186 -12.63 -14.77 9.19
N GLU A 187 -13.05 -13.51 8.98
CA GLU A 187 -14.31 -12.96 9.52
C GLU A 187 -15.57 -13.46 8.78
N GLY A 188 -15.43 -14.32 7.78
CA GLY A 188 -16.54 -14.93 7.03
C GLY A 188 -17.06 -14.07 5.87
N ILE A 189 -16.37 -12.99 5.49
CA ILE A 189 -16.76 -12.15 4.36
C ILE A 189 -16.47 -12.88 3.05
N THR A 190 -17.50 -13.18 2.26
CA THR A 190 -17.39 -13.95 1.01
C THR A 190 -17.83 -13.20 -0.24
N GLN A 191 -18.46 -12.02 -0.08
CA GLN A 191 -18.91 -11.19 -1.18
C GLN A 191 -18.08 -9.92 -1.28
N PHE A 192 -17.56 -9.64 -2.47
CA PHE A 192 -16.66 -8.52 -2.72
C PHE A 192 -17.10 -7.74 -3.95
N TYR A 193 -16.89 -6.43 -3.91
CA TYR A 193 -17.15 -5.51 -5.03
C TYR A 193 -15.90 -4.64 -5.24
N GLU A 194 -15.27 -4.73 -6.41
CA GLU A 194 -14.22 -3.79 -6.83
C GLU A 194 -14.92 -2.57 -7.42
N VAL A 195 -14.92 -1.46 -6.69
CA VAL A 195 -15.52 -0.19 -7.12
C VAL A 195 -14.39 0.75 -7.51
N GLY A 196 -14.07 0.80 -8.80
CA GLY A 196 -12.93 1.53 -9.31
C GLY A 196 -12.54 1.08 -10.71
N PRO A 197 -11.61 1.80 -11.37
CA PRO A 197 -11.20 1.47 -12.72
C PRO A 197 -10.43 0.14 -12.74
N GLN A 198 -10.48 -0.54 -13.88
CA GLN A 198 -9.76 -1.79 -14.12
C GLN A 198 -10.23 -2.93 -13.20
N LYS A 199 -9.42 -3.99 -13.07
CA LYS A 199 -9.79 -5.26 -12.40
C LYS A 199 -8.60 -5.83 -11.61
N GLN A 200 -7.72 -4.95 -11.12
CA GLN A 200 -6.45 -5.35 -10.51
C GLN A 200 -6.69 -6.03 -9.15
N ILE A 201 -7.59 -5.49 -8.33
CA ILE A 201 -7.88 -6.07 -7.01
C ILE A 201 -8.51 -7.45 -7.19
N LYS A 202 -9.45 -7.62 -8.13
CA LYS A 202 -10.02 -8.92 -8.45
C LYS A 202 -8.97 -9.89 -8.99
N ALA A 203 -8.02 -9.44 -9.80
CA ALA A 203 -6.91 -10.28 -10.26
C ALA A 203 -6.02 -10.76 -9.10
N MET A 204 -5.75 -9.90 -8.11
CA MET A 204 -5.03 -10.30 -6.89
C MET A 204 -5.86 -11.23 -6.01
N MET A 205 -7.17 -11.00 -5.88
CA MET A 205 -8.07 -11.88 -5.13
C MET A 205 -8.00 -13.32 -5.64
N LYS A 206 -7.88 -13.54 -6.96
CA LYS A 206 -7.69 -14.89 -7.54
C LYS A 206 -6.48 -15.63 -6.96
N ARG A 207 -5.43 -14.89 -6.57
CA ARG A 207 -4.19 -15.41 -5.98
C ARG A 207 -4.30 -15.61 -4.47
N ILE A 208 -5.27 -14.97 -3.82
CA ILE A 208 -5.53 -15.05 -2.37
C ILE A 208 -6.55 -16.14 -2.09
N ASP A 209 -7.72 -16.07 -2.70
CA ASP A 209 -8.81 -17.03 -2.54
C ASP A 209 -9.64 -17.18 -3.84
N ALA A 210 -9.71 -18.40 -4.35
CA ALA A 210 -10.36 -18.69 -5.62
C ALA A 210 -11.90 -18.60 -5.56
N ASN A 211 -12.50 -18.83 -4.39
CA ASN A 211 -13.96 -18.79 -4.21
C ASN A 211 -14.44 -17.34 -4.07
N ALA A 212 -13.76 -16.54 -3.24
CA ALA A 212 -13.98 -15.11 -3.12
C ALA A 212 -13.79 -14.41 -4.47
N TRP A 213 -12.77 -14.78 -5.24
CA TRP A 213 -12.57 -14.26 -6.59
C TRP A 213 -13.75 -14.54 -7.53
N LYS A 214 -14.30 -15.75 -7.52
CA LYS A 214 -15.48 -16.12 -8.34
C LYS A 214 -16.72 -15.30 -7.94
N ALA A 215 -16.90 -15.07 -6.64
CA ALA A 215 -18.01 -14.29 -6.10
C ALA A 215 -17.85 -12.77 -6.30
N MET A 216 -16.60 -12.29 -6.43
CA MET A 216 -16.29 -10.87 -6.55
C MET A 216 -16.83 -10.27 -7.85
N LYS A 217 -17.49 -9.11 -7.76
CA LYS A 217 -17.96 -8.33 -8.91
C LYS A 217 -17.08 -7.09 -9.11
N ASN A 218 -16.83 -6.73 -10.36
CA ASN A 218 -16.25 -5.40 -10.66
C ASN A 218 -17.40 -4.48 -11.03
N ILE A 219 -17.37 -3.26 -10.52
CA ILE A 219 -18.27 -2.18 -10.88
C ILE A 219 -17.46 -1.26 -11.80
N ASP A 220 -17.74 -1.33 -13.10
CA ASP A 220 -17.08 -0.48 -14.08
C ASP A 220 -17.51 0.98 -13.83
N VAL A 221 -16.52 1.89 -13.80
CA VAL A 221 -16.66 3.34 -13.55
C VAL A 221 -15.99 4.15 -14.64
#